data_AF-A0A3N5ZFE9-F1
#
_entry.id   AF-A0A3N5ZFE9-F1
#
_cell.length_a   1.000
_cell.length_b   1.000
_cell.length_c   1.000
_cell.angle_alpha   90.00
_cell.angle_beta   90.00
_cell.angle_gamma   90.00
#
_symmetry.space_group_name_H-M   'P 1'
#
loop_
_entity.id
_entity.type
_entity.pdbx_description
1 polymer ?
#
loop_
_entity_poly.entity_id
_entity_poly.type
_entity_poly.pdbx_seq_one_letter_code
_entity_poly.pdbx_strand_id
1 'polypeptide(L)'
;MPELTLTEHGGRVRLNLGGFAQGEGSSLQEAADDLVGSILRLVMALRSSGFRAYPEARPDLETMNFLYELGDVAAAGGDIRSRVFA
;
A
#
# COMPACT_ATOMS: atom_id res chain seq x y z
N MET A 1 2.42 -1.11 -12.27
CA MET A 1 1.88 -1.46 -10.94
C MET A 1 3.02 -1.18 -9.96
N PRO A 2 2.78 -0.63 -8.76
CA PRO A 2 3.87 -0.33 -7.85
C PRO A 2 4.66 -1.58 -7.46
N GLU A 3 5.97 -1.45 -7.44
CA GLU A 3 6.88 -2.56 -7.15
C GLU A 3 6.75 -3.01 -5.69
N LEU A 4 6.58 -4.32 -5.46
CA LEU A 4 6.63 -4.92 -4.14
C LEU A 4 8.04 -5.46 -3.89
N THR A 5 8.72 -4.86 -2.91
CA THR A 5 10.09 -5.23 -2.54
C THR A 5 10.10 -5.88 -1.15
N LEU A 6 10.99 -6.87 -1.00
CA LEU A 6 11.22 -7.62 0.24
C LEU A 6 12.64 -7.33 0.73
N THR A 7 12.76 -6.96 2.00
CA THR A 7 14.05 -6.79 2.66
C THR A 7 14.05 -7.55 3.98
N GLU A 8 15.12 -8.32 4.21
CA GLU A 8 15.34 -9.04 5.47
C GLU A 8 16.54 -8.44 6.20
N HIS A 9 16.36 -8.09 7.46
CA HIS A 9 17.45 -7.58 8.30
C HIS A 9 17.24 -7.93 9.77
N GLY A 10 18.24 -8.59 10.38
CA GLY A 10 18.23 -8.88 11.82
C GLY A 10 17.06 -9.77 12.28
N GLY A 11 16.63 -10.73 11.45
CA GLY A 11 15.51 -11.62 11.75
C GLY A 11 14.13 -10.97 11.59
N ARG A 12 14.05 -9.79 10.97
CA ARG A 12 12.80 -9.13 10.61
C ARG A 12 12.62 -9.10 9.10
N VAL A 13 11.36 -9.19 8.70
CA VAL A 13 10.92 -9.10 7.32
C VAL A 13 10.23 -7.76 7.12
N ARG A 14 10.64 -7.01 6.11
CA ARG A 14 9.96 -5.78 5.68
C ARG A 14 9.53 -5.91 4.23
N LEU A 15 8.25 -5.60 4.00
CA LEU A 15 7.70 -5.41 2.66
C LEU A 15 7.50 -3.92 2.41
N ASN A 16 7.83 -3.47 1.21
CA ASN A 16 7.58 -2.09 0.77
C ASN A 16 6.91 -2.11 -0.60
N LEU A 17 5.83 -1.33 -0.74
CA LEU A 17 5.09 -1.18 -1.98
C LEU A 17 5.30 0.23 -2.53
N GLY A 18 6.07 0.33 -3.62
CA GLY A 18 6.30 1.56 -4.38
C GLY A 18 6.75 2.78 -3.56
N GLY A 19 7.36 2.57 -2.38
CA GLY A 19 7.81 3.63 -1.48
C GLY A 19 6.72 4.34 -0.67
N PHE A 20 5.42 4.06 -0.88
CA PHE A 20 4.32 4.77 -0.22
C PHE A 20 3.66 3.98 0.94
N ALA A 21 3.83 2.66 0.96
CA ALA A 21 3.37 1.81 2.06
C ALA A 21 4.44 0.78 2.41
N GLN A 22 4.50 0.43 3.69
CA GLN A 22 5.38 -0.62 4.20
C GLN A 22 4.68 -1.43 5.27
N GLY A 23 5.10 -2.68 5.39
CA GLY A 23 4.73 -3.56 6.49
C GLY A 23 5.95 -4.30 7.02
N GLU A 24 5.99 -4.56 8.32
CA GLU A 24 7.10 -5.24 8.97
C GLU A 24 6.63 -6.29 9.97
N GLY A 25 7.37 -7.40 10.05
CA GLY A 25 7.04 -8.50 10.95
C GLY A 25 8.24 -9.39 11.26
N SER A 26 8.06 -10.30 12.22
CA SER A 26 9.01 -11.38 12.49
C SER A 26 8.90 -12.52 11.46
N SER A 27 7.85 -12.50 10.65
CA SER A 27 7.63 -13.41 9.53
C SER A 27 7.13 -12.65 8.29
N LEU A 28 7.20 -13.30 7.13
CA LEU A 28 6.64 -12.76 5.89
C LEU A 28 5.13 -12.53 6.00
N GLN A 29 4.41 -13.41 6.70
CA GLN A 29 2.97 -13.29 6.88
C GLN A 29 2.61 -12.08 7.74
N GLU A 30 3.31 -11.87 8.86
CA GLU A 30 3.13 -10.68 9.70
C GLU A 30 3.44 -9.39 8.94
N ALA A 31 4.52 -9.37 8.16
CA ALA A 31 4.87 -8.22 7.34
C ALA A 31 3.81 -7.95 6.25
N ALA A 32 3.21 -8.99 5.67
CA ALA A 32 2.12 -8.86 4.70
C ALA A 32 0.84 -8.33 5.34
N ASP A 33 0.47 -8.82 6.53
CA ASP A 33 -0.69 -8.34 7.27
C ASP A 33 -0.54 -6.86 7.67
N ASP A 34 0.64 -6.47 8.17
CA ASP A 34 0.95 -5.08 8.51
C ASP A 34 0.97 -4.18 7.26
N LEU A 35 1.51 -4.66 6.13
CA LEU A 35 1.49 -3.92 4.86
C LEU A 35 0.06 -3.65 4.41
N VAL A 36 -0.81 -4.67 4.42
CA VAL A 36 -2.23 -4.52 4.05
C VAL A 36 -2.92 -3.52 4.97
N GLY A 37 -2.67 -3.57 6.28
CA GLY A 37 -3.19 -2.60 7.24
C GLY A 37 -2.71 -1.17 6.98
N SER A 38 -1.44 -0.99 6.61
CA SER A 38 -0.88 0.30 6.21
C SER A 38 -1.49 0.85 4.92
N ILE A 39 -1.68 0.00 3.91
CA ILE A 39 -2.36 0.37 2.66
C ILE A 39 -3.80 0.76 2.91
N LEU A 40 -4.54 -0.02 3.71
CA LEU A 40 -5.94 0.27 4.02
C LEU A 40 -6.10 1.65 4.69
N ARG A 41 -5.22 1.97 5.66
CA ARG A 41 -5.17 3.29 6.30
C ARG A 41 -4.90 4.40 5.28
N LEU A 42 -3.94 4.17 4.37
CA LEU A 42 -3.59 5.14 3.33
C LEU A 42 -4.76 5.41 2.38
N VAL A 43 -5.40 4.37 1.83
CA VAL A 43 -6.47 4.53 0.83
C VAL A 43 -7.75 5.11 1.44
N MET A 44 -8.04 4.79 2.71
CA MET A 44 -9.15 5.40 3.44
C MET A 44 -8.89 6.88 3.75
N ALA A 45 -7.67 7.23 4.15
CA ALA A 45 -7.29 8.63 4.32
C ALA A 45 -7.42 9.38 2.98
N LEU A 46 -6.83 8.85 1.90
CA LEU A 46 -6.90 9.40 0.55
C LEU A 46 -8.34 9.63 0.09
N ARG A 47 -9.24 8.68 0.33
CA ARG A 47 -10.66 8.82 -0.01
C ARG A 47 -11.36 9.91 0.79
N SER A 48 -11.02 10.04 2.08
CA SER A 48 -11.66 11.01 2.98
C SER A 48 -11.22 12.45 2.74
N SER A 49 -9.95 12.68 2.41
CA SER A 49 -9.34 14.02 2.31
C SER A 49 -8.94 14.40 0.88
N GLY A 50 -9.00 13.47 -0.06
CA GLY A 50 -8.47 13.62 -1.41
C GLY A 50 -6.95 13.55 -1.46
N PHE A 51 -6.42 13.72 -2.68
CA PHE A 51 -4.97 13.79 -2.94
C PHE A 51 -4.55 15.24 -3.21
N ARG A 52 -3.48 15.69 -2.55
CA ARG A 52 -2.85 16.97 -2.86
C ARG A 52 -1.36 16.79 -3.10
N ALA A 53 -0.94 16.91 -4.36
CA ALA A 53 0.47 16.96 -4.72
C ALA A 53 0.99 18.40 -4.62
N TYR A 54 2.29 18.52 -4.34
CA TYR A 54 3.01 19.77 -4.55
C TYR A 54 3.10 20.07 -6.05
N PRO A 55 3.04 21.34 -6.49
CA PRO A 55 3.08 21.71 -7.91
C PRO A 55 4.31 21.18 -8.66
N GLU A 56 5.43 21.03 -7.95
CA GLU A 56 6.70 20.55 -8.50
C GLU A 56 6.79 19.01 -8.55
N ALA A 57 5.89 18.32 -7.85
CA ALA A 57 5.83 16.87 -7.84
C ALA A 57 4.94 16.37 -8.99
N ARG A 58 5.48 15.45 -9.78
CA ARG A 58 4.66 14.67 -10.73
C ARG A 58 4.25 13.37 -10.06
N PRO A 59 3.01 13.25 -9.59
CA PRO A 59 2.55 11.99 -9.00
C PRO A 59 2.59 10.90 -10.07
N ASP A 60 3.05 9.72 -9.69
CA ASP A 60 2.97 8.55 -10.55
C ASP A 60 1.50 8.16 -10.72
N LEU A 61 0.96 8.42 -11.92
CA LEU A 61 -0.45 8.20 -12.22
C LEU A 61 -0.83 6.72 -12.15
N GLU A 62 0.11 5.81 -12.43
CA GLU A 62 -0.16 4.38 -12.32
C GLU A 62 -0.36 3.96 -10.87
N THR A 63 0.54 4.39 -9.98
CA THR A 63 0.38 4.21 -8.53
C THR A 63 -0.89 4.87 -8.01
N MET A 64 -1.21 6.09 -8.46
CA MET A 64 -2.43 6.78 -8.02
C MET A 64 -3.69 6.00 -8.41
N ASN A 65 -3.78 5.54 -9.66
CA ASN A 65 -4.92 4.73 -10.11
C ASN A 65 -5.05 3.44 -9.31
N PHE A 66 -3.92 2.78 -9.01
CA PHE A 66 -3.91 1.60 -8.17
C PHE A 66 -4.42 1.89 -6.75
N LEU A 67 -4.01 3.00 -6.13
CA LEU A 67 -4.51 3.40 -4.80
C LEU A 67 -6.01 3.71 -4.81
N TYR A 68 -6.53 4.32 -5.87
CA TYR A 68 -7.96 4.55 -6.02
C TYR A 68 -8.74 3.23 -6.17
N GLU A 69 -8.24 2.31 -6.99
CA GLU A 69 -8.81 0.96 -7.16
C GLU A 69 -8.93 0.24 -5.81
N LEU A 70 -7.85 0.23 -5.02
CA LEU A 70 -7.86 -0.37 -3.68
C LEU A 70 -8.83 0.33 -2.73
N GLY A 71 -8.95 1.66 -2.82
CA GLY A 71 -9.90 2.44 -2.05
C GLY A 71 -11.36 2.07 -2.37
N ASP A 72 -11.67 1.80 -3.65
CA ASP A 72 -13.02 1.38 -4.06
C ASP A 72 -13.34 -0.04 -3.60
N VAL A 73 -12.38 -0.98 -3.72
CA VAL A 73 -12.54 -2.34 -3.17
C VAL A 73 -12.77 -2.30 -1.66
N ALA A 74 -11.95 -1.56 -0.92
CA ALA A 74 -12.09 -1.42 0.53
C ALA A 74 -13.42 -0.77 0.93
N ALA A 75 -13.86 0.27 0.21
CA ALA A 75 -15.12 0.94 0.48
C ALA A 75 -16.34 0.04 0.22
N ALA A 76 -16.23 -0.91 -0.71
CA ALA A 76 -17.24 -1.93 -0.94
C ALA A 76 -17.21 -3.07 0.10
N GLY A 77 -16.30 -3.04 1.08
CA GLY A 77 -16.10 -4.10 2.06
C GLY A 77 -15.33 -5.32 1.51
N GLY A 78 -14.67 -5.17 0.37
CA GLY A 78 -13.86 -6.21 -0.26
C GLY A 78 -12.47 -6.36 0.37
N ASP A 79 -11.83 -7.50 0.10
CA ASP A 79 -10.45 -7.78 0.52
C ASP A 79 -9.44 -7.29 -0.54
N ILE A 80 -8.60 -6.34 -0.15
CA ILE A 80 -7.55 -5.75 -1.00
C ILE A 80 -6.32 -6.64 -1.16
N ARG A 81 -6.16 -7.67 -0.31
CA ARG A 81 -4.97 -8.53 -0.28
C ARG A 81 -4.72 -9.22 -1.62
N SER A 82 -5.79 -9.72 -2.23
CA SER A 82 -5.73 -10.39 -3.54
C SER A 82 -5.17 -9.48 -4.63
N ARG A 83 -5.46 -8.17 -4.56
CA ARG A 83 -5.01 -7.19 -5.54
C ARG A 83 -3.59 -6.68 -5.29
N VAL A 84 -3.17 -6.64 -4.03
CA VAL A 84 -1.82 -6.22 -3.60
C VAL A 84 -0.76 -7.27 -3.93
N PHE A 85 -1.10 -8.56 -3.84
CA PHE A 85 -0.16 -9.67 -4.05
C PHE A 85 -0.41 -10.45 -5.37
N ALA A 86 -1.09 -9.81 -6.33
CA ALA A 86 -1.35 -10.37 -7.67
C ALA A 86 -0.12 -10.31 -8.60
#